data_AF-A0A8W8LRC9-F1
#
_entry.id   AF-A0A8W8LRC9-F1
#
_cell.length_a   1.000
_cell.length_b   1.000
_cell.length_c   1.000
_cell.angle_alpha   90.00
_cell.angle_beta   90.00
_cell.angle_gamma   90.00
#
_symmetry.space_group_name_H-M   'P 1'
#
loop_
_entity.id
_entity.type
_entity.pdbx_description
1 polymer ?
#
loop_
_entity_poly.entity_id
_entity_poly.type
_entity_poly.pdbx_seq_one_letter_code
_entity_poly.pdbx_strand_id
1 'polypeptide(L)'
;MQIHRFVLLSAIILLQSCSRVFSTSLVKESSFKFKDCGHVRSKGFMKNGTYTLWLNDTTPFKVHCEHGASTSYTVILRRQDGSISFYRPLLEYSNRFGHPQYEYWAGLGAFLT
;
A
#
# COMPACT_ATOMS: atom_id res chain seq x y z
N MET A 1 -16.84 -37.82 -38.90
CA MET A 1 -15.60 -37.41 -38.21
C MET A 1 -15.47 -35.87 -38.11
N GLN A 2 -16.39 -35.18 -37.42
CA GLN A 2 -16.25 -33.72 -37.16
C GLN A 2 -16.61 -33.29 -35.73
N ILE A 3 -17.32 -34.11 -34.95
CA ILE A 3 -17.77 -33.76 -33.59
C ILE A 3 -16.58 -33.57 -32.63
N HIS A 4 -15.53 -34.40 -32.76
CA HIS A 4 -14.34 -34.31 -31.89
C HIS A 4 -13.52 -33.02 -32.10
N ARG A 5 -13.54 -32.45 -33.32
CA ARG A 5 -12.86 -31.19 -33.64
C ARG A 5 -13.60 -29.98 -33.07
N PHE A 6 -14.94 -29.99 -33.05
CA PHE A 6 -15.74 -28.94 -32.43
C PHE A 6 -15.57 -28.90 -30.90
N VAL A 7 -15.53 -30.06 -30.25
CA VAL A 7 -15.31 -30.14 -28.79
C VAL A 7 -13.91 -29.61 -28.43
N LEU A 8 -12.87 -30.00 -29.19
CA LEU A 8 -11.51 -29.49 -29.01
C LEU A 8 -11.41 -27.98 -29.22
N LEU A 9 -12.07 -27.42 -30.24
CA LEU A 9 -12.10 -25.98 -30.48
C LEU A 9 -12.82 -25.21 -29.36
N SER A 10 -13.90 -25.75 -28.82
CA SER A 10 -14.63 -25.14 -27.68
C SER A 10 -13.82 -25.12 -26.37
N ALA A 11 -13.04 -26.18 -26.10
CA ALA A 11 -12.17 -26.26 -24.92
C ALA A 11 -10.97 -25.29 -25.01
N ILE A 12 -10.41 -25.08 -26.21
CA ILE A 12 -9.32 -24.11 -26.42
C ILE A 12 -9.81 -22.67 -26.19
N ILE A 13 -11.04 -22.34 -26.63
CA ILE A 13 -11.64 -21.00 -26.42
C ILE A 13 -11.87 -20.73 -24.92
N LEU A 14 -12.27 -21.73 -24.14
CA LEU A 14 -12.41 -21.62 -22.68
C LEU A 14 -11.06 -21.42 -21.97
N LEU A 15 -10.00 -22.08 -22.42
CA LEU A 15 -8.64 -21.94 -21.86
C LEU A 15 -7.96 -20.60 -22.23
N GLN A 16 -8.27 -20.02 -23.40
CA GLN A 16 -7.71 -18.73 -23.83
C GLN A 16 -8.38 -17.51 -23.18
N SER A 17 -9.43 -17.70 -22.39
CA SER A 17 -10.09 -16.63 -21.62
C SER A 17 -9.24 -16.10 -20.45
N CYS A 18 -8.23 -16.86 -19.99
CA CYS A 18 -7.36 -16.45 -18.90
C CYS A 18 -6.21 -15.51 -19.34
N SER A 19 -5.76 -15.59 -20.61
CA SER A 19 -4.53 -14.92 -21.07
C SER A 19 -4.77 -13.58 -21.79
N ARG A 20 -6.02 -13.20 -22.07
CA ARG A 20 -6.36 -11.91 -22.73
C ARG A 20 -6.78 -10.80 -21.75
N VAL A 21 -6.77 -11.06 -20.45
CA VAL A 21 -6.95 -10.04 -19.39
C VAL A 21 -5.60 -9.76 -18.72
N PHE A 22 -4.60 -9.41 -19.52
CA PHE A 22 -3.37 -8.78 -19.01
C PHE A 22 -2.85 -7.78 -20.05
N SER A 23 -3.75 -6.91 -20.49
CA SER A 23 -3.40 -5.69 -21.23
C SER A 23 -4.24 -4.55 -20.70
N THR A 24 -3.99 -4.17 -19.46
CA THR A 24 -4.25 -2.82 -18.98
C THR A 24 -3.04 -2.36 -18.19
N SER A 25 -2.27 -1.49 -18.86
CA SER A 25 -1.16 -0.69 -18.36
C SER A 25 0.01 -1.47 -17.75
N LEU A 26 1.18 -1.32 -18.38
CA LEU A 26 2.31 -0.83 -17.59
C LEU A 26 1.75 0.37 -16.82
N VAL A 27 1.35 0.15 -15.56
CA VAL A 27 1.37 1.25 -14.60
C VAL A 27 2.78 1.75 -14.77
N LYS A 28 2.92 2.88 -15.47
CA LYS A 28 4.17 3.61 -15.52
C LYS A 28 4.46 3.80 -14.06
N GLU A 29 5.39 3.00 -13.55
CA GLU A 29 5.88 3.09 -12.18
C GLU A 29 6.71 4.37 -12.18
N SER A 30 6.05 5.51 -12.37
CA SER A 30 6.58 6.75 -11.88
C SER A 30 6.63 6.52 -10.39
N SER A 31 7.86 6.38 -9.89
CA SER A 31 8.20 6.29 -8.49
C SER A 31 7.73 7.57 -7.81
N PHE A 32 6.42 7.66 -7.58
CA PHE A 32 5.81 8.80 -6.92
C PHE A 32 6.35 8.83 -5.49
N LYS A 33 7.16 9.84 -5.19
CA LYS A 33 7.56 10.15 -3.83
C LYS A 33 6.39 10.87 -3.14
N PHE A 34 5.56 10.10 -2.46
CA PHE A 34 4.46 10.65 -1.67
C PHE A 34 5.00 11.33 -0.43
N LYS A 35 4.52 12.54 -0.12
CA LYS A 35 4.96 13.28 1.08
C LYS A 35 4.13 12.88 2.30
N ASP A 36 2.84 12.70 2.07
CA ASP A 36 1.83 12.30 3.05
C ASP A 36 0.70 11.52 2.36
N CYS A 37 -0.26 11.03 3.15
CA CYS A 37 -1.41 10.30 2.62
C CYS A 37 -2.39 11.19 1.83
N GLY A 38 -2.33 12.51 1.98
CA GLY A 38 -3.05 13.47 1.13
C GLY A 38 -2.47 13.49 -0.29
N HIS A 39 -1.15 13.48 -0.43
CA HIS A 39 -0.46 13.36 -1.71
C HIS A 39 -0.72 11.99 -2.37
N VAL A 40 -0.78 10.91 -1.57
CA VAL A 40 -1.22 9.57 -2.04
C VAL A 40 -2.62 9.69 -2.68
N ARG A 41 -3.57 10.28 -1.95
CA ARG A 41 -4.94 10.49 -2.44
C ARG A 41 -4.99 11.35 -3.69
N SER A 42 -4.23 12.44 -3.76
CA SER A 42 -4.24 13.35 -4.92
C SER A 42 -3.69 12.71 -6.19
N LYS A 43 -2.97 11.58 -6.08
CA LYS A 43 -2.51 10.77 -7.21
C LYS A 43 -3.48 9.64 -7.58
N GLY A 44 -4.66 9.59 -6.96
CA GLY A 44 -5.72 8.62 -7.25
C GLY A 44 -5.65 7.33 -6.44
N PHE A 45 -4.68 7.20 -5.52
CA PHE A 45 -4.59 6.04 -4.64
C PHE A 45 -5.51 6.26 -3.43
N MET A 46 -6.65 5.56 -3.39
CA MET A 46 -7.69 5.74 -2.37
C MET A 46 -7.93 4.51 -1.51
N LYS A 47 -7.11 3.46 -1.64
CA LYS A 47 -7.26 2.22 -0.87
C LYS A 47 -6.59 2.36 0.49
N ASN A 48 -7.30 2.09 1.59
CA ASN A 48 -6.67 2.06 2.91
C ASN A 48 -5.57 1.01 2.97
N GLY A 49 -4.44 1.34 3.59
CA GLY A 49 -3.33 0.41 3.68
C GLY A 49 -1.98 1.07 3.90
N THR A 50 -0.93 0.27 3.77
CA THR A 50 0.43 0.74 3.96
C THR A 50 0.98 1.39 2.70
N TYR A 51 1.46 2.62 2.82
CA TYR A 51 2.13 3.37 1.75
C TYR A 51 3.54 3.75 2.19
N THR A 52 4.43 3.89 1.20
CA THR A 52 5.78 4.43 1.42
C THR A 52 5.76 5.93 1.17
N LEU A 53 6.12 6.69 2.18
CA LEU A 53 6.26 8.14 2.15
C LEU A 53 7.73 8.56 2.16
N TRP A 54 7.97 9.78 1.71
CA TRP A 54 9.27 10.42 1.57
C TRP A 54 9.14 11.85 2.12
N LEU A 55 9.56 12.07 3.37
CA LEU A 55 9.63 13.42 3.97
C LEU A 55 10.77 14.22 3.37
N ASN A 56 11.87 13.54 3.08
CA ASN A 56 13.04 14.05 2.39
C ASN A 56 13.36 13.13 1.20
N ASP A 57 14.32 13.54 0.37
CA ASP A 57 14.66 12.80 -0.83
C ASP A 57 15.46 11.52 -0.58
N THR A 58 15.90 11.28 0.66
CA THR A 58 16.90 10.25 1.00
C THR A 58 16.31 9.05 1.73
N THR A 59 15.34 9.26 2.64
CA THR A 59 14.91 8.22 3.58
C THR A 59 13.40 7.97 3.49
N PRO A 60 12.96 6.87 2.84
CA PRO A 60 11.57 6.48 2.85
C PRO A 60 11.14 5.90 4.20
N PHE A 61 9.84 5.98 4.49
CA PHE A 61 9.22 5.33 5.64
C PHE A 61 7.81 4.86 5.31
N LYS A 62 7.38 3.79 5.95
CA LYS A 62 6.07 3.19 5.73
C LYS A 62 5.08 3.69 6.78
N VAL A 63 3.88 4.06 6.36
CA VAL A 63 2.77 4.43 7.24
C VAL A 63 1.47 3.80 6.75
N HIS A 64 0.48 3.73 7.63
CA HIS A 64 -0.89 3.42 7.26
C HIS A 64 -1.61 4.70 6.81
N CYS A 65 -2.21 4.66 5.62
CA CYS A 65 -3.11 5.70 5.13
C CYS A 65 -4.57 5.24 5.32
N GLU A 66 -5.37 6.10 5.94
CA GLU A 66 -6.82 5.94 6.03
C GLU A 66 -7.48 7.02 5.17
N HIS A 67 -8.05 6.58 4.05
CA HIS A 67 -8.77 7.44 3.13
C HIS A 67 -10.26 7.46 3.48
N GLY A 68 -10.78 8.65 3.73
CA GLY A 68 -12.21 8.89 3.88
C GLY A 68 -12.87 9.33 2.57
N ALA A 69 -14.11 9.80 2.64
CA ALA A 69 -14.85 10.29 1.49
C ALA A 69 -14.18 11.53 0.85
N SER A 70 -13.68 12.45 1.68
CA SER A 70 -13.05 13.71 1.25
C SER A 70 -11.62 13.87 1.75
N THR A 71 -11.31 13.31 2.91
CA THR A 71 -10.03 13.48 3.60
C THR A 71 -9.15 12.23 3.51
N SER A 72 -7.88 12.38 3.85
CA SER A 72 -6.90 11.31 3.93
C SER A 72 -6.05 11.53 5.16
N TYR A 73 -5.88 10.51 5.99
CA TYR A 73 -5.13 10.58 7.24
C TYR A 73 -3.85 9.78 7.15
N THR A 74 -2.73 10.40 7.51
CA THR A 74 -1.49 9.71 7.82
C THR A 74 -1.55 9.26 9.27
N VAL A 75 -1.68 7.96 9.48
CA VAL A 75 -1.70 7.39 10.83
C VAL A 75 -0.27 7.43 11.39
N ILE A 76 -0.07 8.03 12.56
CA ILE A 76 1.26 8.12 13.19
C ILE A 76 1.42 7.13 14.35
N LEU A 77 0.31 6.68 14.92
CA LEU A 77 0.23 5.70 15.98
C LEU A 77 -0.96 4.79 15.71
N ARG A 78 -0.76 3.48 15.76
CA ARG A 78 -1.83 2.49 15.62
C ARG A 78 -1.72 1.46 16.73
N ARG A 79 -2.84 1.22 17.40
CA ARG A 79 -3.04 0.14 18.38
C ARG A 79 -4.27 -0.67 18.01
N GLN A 80 -4.22 -1.97 18.26
CA GLN A 80 -5.27 -2.91 17.89
C GLN A 80 -5.49 -3.96 18.97
N ASP A 81 -4.44 -4.67 19.39
CA ASP A 81 -4.55 -5.84 20.25
C ASP A 81 -3.52 -5.87 21.41
N GLY A 82 -2.60 -4.92 21.45
CA GLY A 82 -1.54 -4.87 22.45
C GLY A 82 -0.38 -5.84 22.22
N SER A 83 -0.25 -6.39 21.01
CA SER A 83 0.87 -7.26 20.62
C SER A 83 2.25 -6.60 20.71
N ILE A 84 2.33 -5.26 20.68
CA ILE A 84 3.58 -4.54 20.95
C ILE A 84 3.47 -3.67 22.21
N SER A 85 4.53 -3.69 23.03
CA SER A 85 4.65 -2.74 24.14
C SER A 85 4.84 -1.33 23.62
N PHE A 86 4.08 -0.38 24.18
CA PHE A 86 4.27 1.06 24.03
C PHE A 86 4.96 1.68 25.27
N TYR A 87 5.25 0.90 26.30
CA TYR A 87 6.08 1.35 27.41
C TYR A 87 7.55 1.28 26.99
N ARG A 88 8.07 2.38 26.45
CA ARG A 88 9.40 2.47 25.84
C ARG A 88 10.11 3.79 26.21
N PRO A 89 11.45 3.82 26.24
CA PRO A 89 12.22 5.04 26.45
C PRO A 89 12.00 6.08 25.36
N LEU A 90 12.27 7.35 25.68
CA LEU A 90 12.15 8.46 24.73
C LEU A 90 12.97 8.23 23.45
N LEU A 91 14.15 7.63 23.55
CA LEU A 91 14.99 7.31 22.38
C LEU A 91 14.28 6.39 21.37
N GLU A 92 13.48 5.44 21.85
CA GLU A 92 12.68 4.59 20.96
C GLU A 92 11.49 5.33 20.36
N TYR A 93 10.92 6.31 21.08
CA TYR A 93 9.87 7.20 20.56
C TYR A 93 10.39 8.24 19.56
N SER A 94 11.66 8.65 19.67
CA SER A 94 12.32 9.44 18.63
C SER A 94 12.40 8.64 17.32
N ASN A 95 12.60 7.33 17.45
CA ASN A 95 12.66 6.38 16.34
C ASN A 95 11.29 5.73 16.05
N ARG A 96 11.25 4.89 15.01
CA ARG A 96 10.05 4.12 14.62
C ARG A 96 10.07 2.71 15.23
N PHE A 97 8.91 2.16 15.60
CA PHE A 97 8.78 0.77 16.04
C PHE A 97 7.42 0.18 15.67
N GLY A 98 7.34 -1.16 15.58
CA GLY A 98 6.14 -1.89 15.15
C GLY A 98 6.00 -1.98 13.62
N HIS A 99 4.81 -2.33 13.14
CA HIS A 99 4.51 -2.49 11.71
C HIS A 99 3.21 -1.77 11.28
N PRO A 100 3.20 -0.97 10.20
CA PRO A 100 2.03 -0.19 9.76
C PRO A 100 0.77 -0.98 9.38
N GLN A 101 0.86 -2.29 9.20
CA GLN A 101 -0.31 -3.15 9.00
C GLN A 101 -0.99 -3.55 10.31
N TYR A 102 -0.28 -3.47 11.44
CA TYR A 102 -0.72 -3.92 12.76
C TYR A 102 -0.57 -2.76 13.75
N GLU A 103 0.15 -2.95 14.85
CA GLU A 103 0.49 -1.89 15.79
C GLU A 103 1.83 -1.23 15.44
N TYR A 104 1.93 0.10 15.53
CA TYR A 104 3.19 0.82 15.33
C TYR A 104 3.17 2.25 15.85
N TRP A 105 4.38 2.82 15.92
CA TRP A 105 4.67 4.23 16.08
C TRP A 105 5.58 4.71 14.93
N ALA A 106 5.18 5.79 14.26
CA ALA A 106 5.89 6.32 13.10
C ALA A 106 7.25 6.97 13.44
N GLY A 107 7.46 7.36 14.69
CA GLY A 107 8.64 8.08 15.16
C GLY A 107 8.49 9.59 15.11
N LEU A 108 8.98 10.30 16.14
CA LEU A 108 9.02 11.76 16.14
C LEU A 108 10.00 12.31 15.10
N GLY A 109 11.09 11.59 14.83
CA GLY A 109 12.05 11.96 13.79
C GLY A 109 11.45 12.01 12.39
N ALA A 110 10.30 11.38 12.16
CA ALA A 110 9.57 11.52 10.90
C ALA A 110 8.88 12.90 10.74
N PHE A 111 8.83 13.75 11.76
CA PHE A 111 8.10 15.03 11.67
C PHE A 111 8.91 16.23 12.16
N LEU A 112 10.08 16.01 12.73
CA LEU A 112 10.88 17.04 13.41
C LEU A 112 12.25 17.32 12.74
N THR A 113 12.50 16.79 11.53
CA THR A 113 13.73 17.01 10.75
C THR A 113 13.41 17.28 9.29
#